data_AF-A0AAD2K5C5-F1
#
_entry.id   AF-A0AAD2K5C5-F1
#
_cell.length_a   1.000
_cell.length_b   1.000
_cell.length_c   1.000
_cell.angle_alpha   90.00
_cell.angle_beta   90.00
_cell.angle_gamma   90.00
#
_symmetry.space_group_name_H-M   'P 1'
#
loop_
_entity.id
_entity.type
_entity.pdbx_description
1 polymer ?
#
loop_
_entity_poly.entity_id
_entity_poly.type
_entity_poly.pdbx_seq_one_letter_code
_entity_poly.pdbx_strand_id
1 'polypeptide(L)'
;GYDPIAGPGSSCSAANASGQCVVPWGRGHKSVTSVVLVANGVSFAIMTLIFTTIGSAADYGTFGRWLLLAVTVVCWGAQFGSMALTKPSRWGAAMALYMIGFISYGATLVFYAALFPRLARNTAHASEIRTQYEAEKISKEEYEKEESLEKNLISNISTAHSNIGYIATLCLNLSILLPLSSNALVDNYTIVLTNMYWVLTGVWWFIFQEPRPGPPLPKGEHYITIGWKQIWAACKQYKQLPYTFIYLFAFFLLADGLNTTGTLVSICQNDKFSFSFLQNTYLGLSQ
;
A
#
# COMPACT_ATOMS: atom_id res chain seq x y z
N GLY A 1 -14.98 14.60 15.14
CA GLY A 1 -16.08 13.98 15.89
C GLY A 1 -16.52 14.91 16.98
N TYR A 2 -17.42 14.47 17.84
CA TYR A 2 -17.79 15.14 19.08
C TYR A 2 -17.96 14.11 20.19
N ASP A 3 -17.94 14.56 21.43
CA ASP A 3 -18.16 13.70 22.59
C ASP A 3 -19.66 13.36 22.71
N PRO A 4 -20.06 12.08 22.72
CA PRO A 4 -21.46 11.69 22.80
C PRO A 4 -22.17 12.21 24.06
N ILE A 5 -21.45 12.48 25.15
CA ILE A 5 -22.01 12.98 26.41
C ILE A 5 -22.18 14.50 26.37
N ALA A 6 -21.19 15.24 25.83
CA ALA A 6 -21.23 16.70 25.77
C ALA A 6 -21.99 17.25 24.54
N GLY A 7 -22.33 16.39 23.57
CA GLY A 7 -23.18 16.72 22.44
C GLY A 7 -22.44 17.32 21.22
N PRO A 8 -23.17 17.63 20.13
CA PRO A 8 -22.58 18.07 18.86
C PRO A 8 -21.80 19.39 19.00
N GLY A 9 -20.56 19.42 18.53
CA GLY A 9 -19.68 20.60 18.60
C GLY A 9 -18.72 20.62 19.81
N SER A 10 -18.85 19.66 20.73
CA SER A 10 -17.88 19.44 21.80
C SER A 10 -16.56 18.89 21.25
N SER A 11 -15.45 19.29 21.87
CA SER A 11 -14.12 18.75 21.56
C SER A 11 -13.92 17.42 22.25
N CYS A 12 -13.51 16.39 21.50
CA CYS A 12 -13.18 15.07 22.05
C CYS A 12 -11.90 15.07 22.91
N SER A 13 -11.18 16.19 22.96
CA SER A 13 -9.94 16.38 23.74
C SER A 13 -10.11 17.40 24.87
N ALA A 14 -11.34 17.79 25.21
CA ALA A 14 -11.60 18.70 26.33
C ALA A 14 -11.28 18.02 27.67
N ALA A 15 -10.94 18.81 28.70
CA ALA A 15 -10.59 18.30 30.03
C ALA A 15 -11.73 17.51 30.72
N ASN A 16 -12.97 17.68 30.25
CA ASN A 16 -14.18 16.99 30.72
C ASN A 16 -14.70 15.95 29.70
N ALA A 17 -13.90 15.58 28.69
CA ALA A 17 -14.32 14.62 27.68
C ALA A 17 -14.44 13.20 28.26
N SER A 18 -15.45 12.46 27.80
CA SER A 18 -15.75 11.07 28.15
C SER A 18 -14.73 10.06 27.66
N GLY A 19 -13.71 10.50 26.92
CA GLY A 19 -12.74 9.65 26.24
C GLY A 19 -13.29 8.98 24.98
N GLN A 20 -14.56 9.21 24.61
CA GLN A 20 -15.15 8.68 23.38
C GLN A 20 -15.40 9.78 22.36
N CYS A 21 -15.03 9.54 21.11
CA CYS A 21 -15.29 10.44 20.00
C CYS A 21 -16.18 9.76 18.96
N VAL A 22 -17.34 10.35 18.68
CA VAL A 22 -18.29 9.83 17.69
C VAL A 22 -18.42 10.76 16.48
N VAL A 23 -18.77 10.18 15.34
CA VAL A 23 -19.08 10.88 14.10
C VAL A 23 -20.49 10.51 13.62
N PRO A 24 -21.18 11.44 12.93
CA PRO A 24 -22.48 11.13 12.33
C PRO A 24 -22.32 10.04 11.27
N TRP A 25 -23.15 9.00 11.36
CA TRP A 25 -23.12 7.84 10.46
C TRP A 25 -24.54 7.36 10.15
N GLY A 26 -25.02 7.62 8.93
CA GLY A 26 -26.39 7.31 8.54
C GLY A 26 -27.41 8.07 9.40
N ARG A 27 -28.34 7.34 10.05
CA ARG A 27 -29.34 7.90 10.97
C ARG A 27 -28.86 8.00 12.43
N GLY A 28 -27.63 7.61 12.73
CA GLY A 28 -27.09 7.60 14.11
C GLY A 28 -25.66 8.09 14.19
N HIS A 29 -24.97 7.68 15.27
CA HIS A 29 -23.57 8.02 15.52
C HIS A 29 -22.76 6.74 15.74
N LYS A 30 -21.51 6.73 15.26
CA LYS A 30 -20.55 5.64 15.49
C LYS A 30 -19.24 6.21 16.00
N SER A 31 -18.47 5.41 16.73
CA SER A 31 -17.12 5.78 17.13
C SER A 31 -16.24 5.96 15.90
N VAL A 32 -15.29 6.90 15.98
CA VAL A 32 -14.30 7.15 14.92
C VAL A 32 -13.58 5.87 14.55
N THR A 33 -13.16 5.09 15.54
CA THR A 33 -12.48 3.79 15.39
C THR A 33 -13.30 2.80 14.56
N SER A 34 -14.59 2.64 14.85
CA SER A 34 -15.45 1.74 14.07
C SER A 34 -15.62 2.21 12.62
N VAL A 35 -15.68 3.51 12.39
CA VAL A 35 -15.79 4.07 11.03
C VAL A 35 -14.52 3.81 10.22
N VAL A 36 -13.33 3.98 10.81
CA VAL A 36 -12.05 3.67 10.16
C VAL A 36 -11.95 2.18 9.84
N LEU A 37 -12.34 1.28 10.75
CA LEU A 37 -12.35 -0.16 10.50
C LEU A 37 -13.27 -0.55 9.32
N VAL A 38 -14.47 0.04 9.25
CA VAL A 38 -15.39 -0.18 8.11
C VAL A 38 -14.78 0.35 6.81
N ALA A 39 -14.16 1.54 6.85
CA ALA A 39 -13.50 2.11 5.68
C ALA A 39 -12.35 1.24 5.17
N ASN A 40 -11.57 0.63 6.07
CA ASN A 40 -10.52 -0.33 5.71
C ASN A 40 -11.12 -1.57 5.04
N GLY A 41 -12.17 -2.15 5.61
CA GLY A 41 -12.86 -3.31 5.01
C GLY A 41 -13.41 -3.02 3.62
N VAL A 42 -14.05 -1.86 3.43
CA VAL A 42 -14.53 -1.42 2.11
C VAL A 42 -13.35 -1.19 1.15
N SER A 43 -12.26 -0.60 1.63
CA SER A 43 -11.06 -0.36 0.82
C SER A 43 -10.43 -1.67 0.34
N PHE A 44 -10.34 -2.70 1.20
CA PHE A 44 -9.88 -4.03 0.81
C PHE A 44 -10.79 -4.70 -0.22
N ALA A 45 -12.11 -4.56 -0.07
CA ALA A 45 -13.06 -5.09 -1.06
C ALA A 45 -12.88 -4.42 -2.43
N ILE A 46 -12.69 -3.09 -2.46
CA ILE A 46 -12.44 -2.34 -3.68
C ILE A 46 -11.07 -2.71 -4.28
N MET A 47 -10.01 -2.79 -3.47
CA MET A 47 -8.69 -3.25 -3.93
C MET A 47 -8.78 -4.64 -4.57
N THR A 48 -9.49 -5.57 -3.93
CA THR A 48 -9.70 -6.93 -4.45
C THR A 48 -10.35 -6.87 -5.83
N LEU A 49 -11.43 -6.09 -5.98
CA LEU A 49 -12.10 -5.91 -7.27
C LEU A 49 -11.15 -5.34 -8.33
N ILE A 50 -10.36 -4.32 -7.99
CA ILE A 50 -9.39 -3.69 -8.89
C ILE A 50 -8.32 -4.69 -9.32
N PHE A 51 -7.72 -5.43 -8.39
CA PHE A 51 -6.67 -6.41 -8.69
C PHE A 51 -7.19 -7.59 -9.49
N THR A 52 -8.38 -8.08 -9.17
CA THR A 52 -9.01 -9.15 -9.95
C THR A 52 -9.30 -8.68 -11.39
N THR A 53 -9.76 -7.45 -11.57
CA THR A 53 -10.20 -6.95 -12.88
C THR A 53 -9.04 -6.47 -13.75
N ILE A 54 -8.09 -5.74 -13.17
CA ILE A 54 -7.03 -5.01 -13.91
C ILE A 54 -5.63 -5.56 -13.58
N GLY A 55 -5.48 -6.37 -12.53
CA GLY A 55 -4.17 -6.94 -12.14
C GLY A 55 -3.56 -7.79 -13.25
N SER A 56 -4.32 -8.72 -13.80
CA SER A 56 -3.90 -9.53 -14.95
C SER A 56 -3.62 -8.69 -16.21
N ALA A 57 -4.35 -7.58 -16.41
CA ALA A 57 -4.13 -6.68 -17.53
C ALA A 57 -2.76 -6.01 -17.48
N ALA A 58 -2.24 -5.75 -16.27
CA ALA A 58 -0.93 -5.14 -16.06
C ALA A 58 0.21 -6.03 -16.59
N ASP A 59 -0.02 -7.33 -16.68
CA ASP A 59 0.98 -8.26 -17.19
C ASP A 59 1.17 -8.20 -18.70
N TYR A 60 0.20 -7.67 -19.44
CA TYR A 60 0.19 -7.67 -20.91
C TYR A 60 0.70 -6.34 -21.50
N GLY A 61 1.53 -6.45 -22.54
CA GLY A 61 2.05 -5.32 -23.30
C GLY A 61 2.70 -4.23 -22.44
N THR A 62 2.43 -2.97 -22.78
CA THR A 62 2.94 -1.79 -22.06
C THR A 62 1.96 -1.25 -21.02
N PHE A 63 0.83 -1.92 -20.78
CA PHE A 63 -0.24 -1.38 -19.94
C PHE A 63 0.19 -1.22 -18.48
N GLY A 64 0.94 -2.19 -17.93
CA GLY A 64 1.38 -2.18 -16.53
C GLY A 64 2.15 -0.92 -16.12
N ARG A 65 3.01 -0.38 -17.00
CA ARG A 65 3.78 0.85 -16.67
C ARG A 65 2.88 2.07 -16.51
N TRP A 66 1.88 2.20 -17.39
CA TRP A 66 0.95 3.32 -17.39
C TRP A 66 -0.06 3.20 -16.25
N LEU A 67 -0.46 1.97 -15.94
CA LEU A 67 -1.28 1.68 -14.78
C LEU A 67 -0.57 2.06 -13.49
N LEU A 68 0.69 1.63 -13.32
CA LEU A 68 1.50 2.00 -12.15
C LEU A 68 1.60 3.53 -12.02
N LEU A 69 1.96 4.23 -13.11
CA LEU A 69 2.03 5.69 -13.11
C LEU A 69 0.70 6.35 -12.73
N ALA A 70 -0.41 5.92 -13.34
CA ALA A 70 -1.72 6.49 -13.07
C ALA A 70 -2.14 6.31 -11.60
N VAL A 71 -1.94 5.10 -11.05
CA VAL A 71 -2.24 4.80 -9.65
C VAL A 71 -1.35 5.61 -8.70
N THR A 72 -0.05 5.75 -9.01
CA THR A 72 0.87 6.58 -8.22
C THR A 72 0.48 8.05 -8.23
N VAL A 73 0.12 8.61 -9.39
CA VAL A 73 -0.34 10.00 -9.50
C VAL A 73 -1.65 10.23 -8.74
N VAL A 74 -2.59 9.28 -8.80
CA VAL A 74 -3.82 9.32 -7.97
C VAL A 74 -3.48 9.32 -6.49
N CYS A 75 -2.49 8.52 -6.08
CA CYS A 75 -2.04 8.47 -4.68
C CYS A 75 -1.43 9.79 -4.22
N TRP A 76 -0.51 10.36 -5.01
CA TRP A 76 0.09 11.67 -4.72
C TRP A 76 -0.97 12.76 -4.66
N GLY A 77 -1.91 12.76 -5.60
CA GLY A 77 -3.03 13.69 -5.66
C GLY A 77 -3.94 13.60 -4.44
N ALA A 78 -4.27 12.38 -3.98
CA ALA A 78 -5.07 12.17 -2.79
C ALA A 78 -4.34 12.66 -1.52
N GLN A 79 -3.04 12.38 -1.39
CA GLN A 79 -2.23 12.82 -0.26
C GLN A 79 -2.05 14.34 -0.21
N PHE A 80 -1.79 15.00 -1.34
CA PHE A 80 -1.78 16.46 -1.41
C PHE A 80 -3.19 17.04 -1.19
N GLY A 81 -4.23 16.37 -1.67
CA GLY A 81 -5.62 16.75 -1.43
C GLY A 81 -5.98 16.79 0.06
N SER A 82 -5.35 15.96 0.89
CA SER A 82 -5.53 15.98 2.34
C SER A 82 -5.13 17.30 2.99
N MET A 83 -4.27 18.13 2.36
CA MET A 83 -3.95 19.48 2.85
C MET A 83 -5.16 20.42 2.88
N ALA A 84 -6.17 20.19 2.02
CA ALA A 84 -7.37 21.02 1.97
C ALA A 84 -8.34 20.73 3.15
N LEU A 85 -8.01 19.76 4.00
CA LEU A 85 -8.81 19.32 5.13
C LEU A 85 -8.45 20.09 6.42
N THR A 86 -8.61 21.41 6.39
CA THR A 86 -8.33 22.27 7.55
C THR A 86 -9.49 22.42 8.53
N LYS A 87 -10.67 21.85 8.21
CA LYS A 87 -11.90 22.00 9.01
C LYS A 87 -12.47 20.62 9.40
N PRO A 88 -12.83 20.40 10.68
CA PRO A 88 -13.44 19.15 11.15
C PRO A 88 -14.76 18.78 10.47
N SER A 89 -15.49 19.77 9.93
CA SER A 89 -16.76 19.55 9.23
C SER A 89 -16.59 18.78 7.91
N ARG A 90 -15.37 18.70 7.36
CA ARG A 90 -15.05 18.00 6.11
C ARG A 90 -14.64 16.54 6.31
N TRP A 91 -14.98 15.93 7.44
CA TRP A 91 -14.58 14.55 7.77
C TRP A 91 -14.98 13.52 6.70
N GLY A 92 -16.11 13.72 5.99
CA GLY A 92 -16.52 12.85 4.89
C GLY A 92 -15.54 12.91 3.70
N ALA A 93 -15.06 14.10 3.35
CA ALA A 93 -14.02 14.27 2.33
C ALA A 93 -12.68 13.70 2.81
N ALA A 94 -12.36 13.84 4.10
CA ALA A 94 -11.18 13.21 4.70
C ALA A 94 -11.23 11.69 4.58
N MET A 95 -12.39 11.08 4.83
CA MET A 95 -12.57 9.63 4.69
C MET A 95 -12.45 9.19 3.23
N ALA A 96 -13.01 9.93 2.29
CA ALA A 96 -12.88 9.63 0.86
C ALA A 96 -11.42 9.69 0.39
N LEU A 97 -10.69 10.75 0.77
CA LEU A 97 -9.26 10.89 0.45
C LEU A 97 -8.40 9.81 1.12
N TYR A 98 -8.73 9.44 2.36
CA TYR A 98 -8.10 8.32 3.06
C TYR A 98 -8.30 7.01 2.29
N MET A 99 -9.53 6.67 1.90
CA MET A 99 -9.82 5.45 1.14
C MET A 99 -9.12 5.45 -0.22
N ILE A 100 -9.19 6.57 -0.97
CA ILE A 100 -8.52 6.68 -2.27
C ILE A 100 -7.01 6.48 -2.08
N GLY A 101 -6.40 7.19 -1.14
CA GLY A 101 -4.97 7.09 -0.83
C GLY A 101 -4.57 5.68 -0.41
N PHE A 102 -5.36 5.03 0.45
CA PHE A 102 -5.11 3.67 0.91
C PHE A 102 -5.16 2.67 -0.27
N ILE A 103 -6.23 2.73 -1.08
CA ILE A 103 -6.42 1.89 -2.27
C ILE A 103 -5.27 2.08 -3.27
N SER A 104 -4.97 3.33 -3.63
CA SER A 104 -3.91 3.64 -4.61
C SER A 104 -2.52 3.31 -4.09
N TYR A 105 -2.26 3.48 -2.80
CA TYR A 105 -0.98 3.12 -2.19
C TYR A 105 -0.77 1.60 -2.23
N GLY A 106 -1.76 0.83 -1.78
CA GLY A 106 -1.72 -0.63 -1.85
C GLY A 106 -1.55 -1.15 -3.28
N ALA A 107 -2.26 -0.55 -4.24
CA ALA A 107 -2.09 -0.88 -5.65
C ALA A 107 -0.69 -0.53 -6.18
N THR A 108 -0.10 0.59 -5.77
CA THR A 108 1.27 0.94 -6.15
C THR A 108 2.26 -0.12 -5.66
N LEU A 109 2.14 -0.57 -4.40
CA LEU A 109 3.02 -1.60 -3.84
C LEU A 109 2.91 -2.94 -4.58
N VAL A 110 1.69 -3.39 -4.90
CA VAL A 110 1.47 -4.65 -5.62
C VAL A 110 2.06 -4.59 -7.03
N PHE A 111 1.77 -3.53 -7.79
CA PHE A 111 2.29 -3.39 -9.15
C PHE A 111 3.79 -3.12 -9.19
N TYR A 112 4.34 -2.45 -8.18
CA TYR A 112 5.78 -2.27 -8.03
C TYR A 112 6.48 -3.61 -7.75
N ALA A 113 5.98 -4.40 -6.79
CA ALA A 113 6.53 -5.70 -6.44
C ALA A 113 6.46 -6.70 -7.63
N ALA A 114 5.40 -6.61 -8.45
CA ALA A 114 5.24 -7.44 -9.65
C ALA A 114 6.35 -7.21 -10.71
N LEU A 115 7.11 -6.12 -10.62
CA LEU A 115 8.23 -5.84 -11.52
C LEU A 115 9.53 -6.54 -11.10
N PHE A 116 9.67 -6.96 -9.82
CA PHE A 116 10.90 -7.56 -9.32
C PHE A 116 11.30 -8.84 -10.07
N PRO A 117 10.40 -9.79 -10.36
CA PRO A 117 10.76 -10.98 -11.13
C PRO A 117 11.26 -10.64 -12.54
N ARG A 118 10.68 -9.62 -13.18
CA ARG A 118 11.10 -9.15 -14.51
C ARG A 118 12.46 -8.45 -14.45
N LEU A 119 12.77 -7.76 -13.36
CA LEU A 119 14.07 -7.14 -13.14
C LEU A 119 15.15 -8.21 -12.90
N ALA A 120 14.86 -9.19 -12.05
CA ALA A 120 15.75 -10.30 -11.71
C ALA A 120 16.19 -11.11 -12.94
N ARG A 121 15.27 -11.35 -13.88
CA ARG A 121 15.59 -12.11 -15.11
C ARG A 121 16.52 -11.38 -16.09
N ASN A 122 16.66 -10.06 -15.95
CA ASN A 122 17.43 -9.22 -16.87
C ASN A 122 18.72 -8.68 -16.23
N THR A 123 19.16 -9.24 -15.09
CA THR A 123 20.48 -8.91 -14.53
C THR A 123 21.58 -9.57 -15.36
N ALA A 124 22.80 -9.00 -15.29
CA ALA A 124 23.96 -9.57 -15.96
C ALA A 124 24.22 -11.02 -15.50
N HIS A 125 24.07 -11.27 -14.19
CA HIS A 125 24.24 -12.60 -13.61
C HIS A 125 23.16 -13.58 -14.10
N ALA A 126 21.88 -13.19 -14.12
CA ALA A 126 20.81 -14.04 -14.64
C ALA A 126 21.00 -14.38 -16.13
N SER A 127 21.51 -13.44 -16.93
CA SER A 127 21.86 -13.68 -18.33
C SER A 127 23.01 -14.67 -18.48
N GLU A 128 24.04 -14.57 -17.64
CA GLU A 128 25.18 -15.48 -17.64
C GLU A 128 24.77 -16.91 -17.26
N ILE A 129 24.03 -17.05 -16.16
CA ILE A 129 23.48 -18.34 -15.69
C ILE A 129 22.61 -18.98 -16.77
N ARG A 130 21.76 -18.19 -17.43
CA ARG A 130 20.94 -18.67 -18.55
C ARG A 130 21.78 -19.18 -19.71
N THR A 131 22.85 -18.46 -20.07
CA THR A 131 23.77 -18.89 -21.13
C THR A 131 24.49 -20.19 -20.77
N GLN A 132 24.87 -20.35 -19.49
CA GLN A 132 25.49 -21.59 -19.00
C GLN A 132 24.52 -22.77 -19.03
N TYR A 133 23.24 -22.54 -18.71
CA TYR A 133 22.18 -23.54 -18.82
C TYR A 133 21.91 -23.95 -20.28
N GLU A 134 21.80 -22.97 -21.18
CA GLU A 134 21.61 -23.22 -22.62
C GLU A 134 22.83 -23.93 -23.25
N ALA A 135 24.03 -23.73 -22.69
CA ALA A 135 25.24 -24.46 -23.06
C ALA A 135 25.39 -25.82 -22.36
N GLU A 136 24.36 -26.30 -21.64
CA GLU A 136 24.33 -27.56 -20.89
C GLU A 136 25.45 -27.71 -19.84
N LYS A 137 26.00 -26.58 -19.34
CA LYS A 137 27.09 -26.58 -18.35
C LYS A 137 26.60 -26.75 -16.91
N ILE A 138 25.35 -26.35 -16.65
CA ILE A 138 24.73 -26.41 -15.32
C ILE A 138 23.42 -27.20 -15.37
N SER A 139 23.07 -27.82 -14.26
CA SER A 139 21.82 -28.56 -14.13
C SER A 139 20.61 -27.62 -14.05
N LYS A 140 19.41 -28.15 -14.36
CA LYS A 140 18.15 -27.40 -14.22
C LYS A 140 17.90 -26.95 -12.77
N GLU A 141 18.23 -27.80 -11.80
CA GLU A 141 18.06 -27.52 -10.37
C GLU A 141 18.96 -26.38 -9.91
N GLU A 142 20.20 -26.35 -10.39
CA GLU A 142 21.14 -25.26 -10.14
C GLU A 142 20.68 -23.95 -10.79
N TYR A 143 20.22 -24.00 -12.05
CA TYR A 143 19.62 -22.86 -12.73
C TYR A 143 18.44 -22.25 -11.94
N GLU A 144 17.49 -23.09 -11.49
CA GLU A 144 16.31 -22.62 -10.73
C GLU A 144 16.70 -22.05 -9.36
N LYS A 145 17.70 -22.64 -8.69
CA LYS A 145 18.23 -22.15 -7.42
C LYS A 145 18.87 -20.77 -7.58
N GLU A 146 19.75 -20.61 -8.56
CA GLU A 146 20.43 -19.33 -8.80
C GLU A 146 19.44 -18.24 -9.25
N GLU A 147 18.47 -18.56 -10.12
CA GLU A 147 17.41 -17.60 -10.49
C GLU A 147 16.58 -17.18 -9.26
N SER A 148 16.37 -18.09 -8.30
CA SER A 148 15.69 -17.78 -7.03
C SER A 148 16.54 -16.87 -6.13
N LEU A 149 17.86 -17.05 -6.09
CA LEU A 149 18.77 -16.21 -5.29
C LEU A 149 18.83 -14.79 -5.84
N GLU A 150 18.86 -14.61 -7.16
CA GLU A 150 18.81 -13.29 -7.82
C GLU A 150 17.51 -12.53 -7.49
N LYS A 151 16.36 -13.21 -7.52
CA LYS A 151 15.08 -12.62 -7.11
C LYS A 151 15.11 -12.18 -5.65
N ASN A 152 15.69 -13.00 -4.78
CA ASN A 152 15.83 -12.71 -3.35
C ASN A 152 16.77 -11.51 -3.11
N LEU A 153 17.88 -11.43 -3.84
CA LEU A 153 18.82 -10.31 -3.76
C LEU A 153 18.13 -8.97 -4.06
N ILE A 154 17.41 -8.88 -5.18
CA ILE A 154 16.68 -7.66 -5.54
C ILE A 154 15.62 -7.32 -4.49
N SER A 155 14.88 -8.32 -4.01
CA SER A 155 13.89 -8.13 -2.95
C SER A 155 14.52 -7.61 -1.66
N ASN A 156 15.68 -8.13 -1.27
CA ASN A 156 16.41 -7.70 -0.07
C ASN A 156 16.96 -6.28 -0.21
N ILE A 157 17.53 -5.92 -1.36
CA ILE A 157 17.97 -4.55 -1.64
C ILE A 157 16.78 -3.60 -1.55
N SER A 158 15.65 -3.93 -2.18
CA SER A 158 14.45 -3.11 -2.09
C SER A 158 13.94 -2.96 -0.65
N THR A 159 13.98 -4.04 0.14
CA THR A 159 13.53 -4.03 1.53
C THR A 159 14.45 -3.17 2.40
N ALA A 160 15.77 -3.30 2.22
CA ALA A 160 16.75 -2.47 2.92
C ALA A 160 16.57 -0.97 2.62
N HIS A 161 16.41 -0.62 1.34
CA HIS A 161 16.13 0.76 0.94
C HIS A 161 14.79 1.26 1.49
N SER A 162 13.76 0.42 1.53
CA SER A 162 12.47 0.76 2.14
C SER A 162 12.62 1.10 3.62
N ASN A 163 13.39 0.31 4.38
CA ASN A 163 13.61 0.54 5.81
C ASN A 163 14.45 1.81 6.06
N ILE A 164 15.48 2.06 5.25
CA ILE A 164 16.26 3.29 5.31
C ILE A 164 15.37 4.50 5.02
N GLY A 165 14.53 4.41 3.98
CA GLY A 165 13.58 5.46 3.62
C GLY A 165 12.54 5.71 4.71
N TYR A 166 12.08 4.67 5.39
CA TYR A 166 11.17 4.77 6.52
C TYR A 166 11.81 5.57 7.68
N ILE A 167 13.03 5.21 8.09
CA ILE A 167 13.78 5.96 9.13
C ILE A 167 14.03 7.41 8.69
N ALA A 168 14.47 7.63 7.45
CA ALA A 168 14.73 8.97 6.93
C ALA A 168 13.46 9.84 6.96
N THR A 169 12.31 9.28 6.59
CA THR A 169 11.02 9.97 6.60
C THR A 169 10.59 10.31 8.03
N LEU A 170 10.77 9.39 8.99
CA LEU A 170 10.46 9.67 10.40
C LEU A 170 11.36 10.78 10.97
N CYS A 171 12.66 10.77 10.68
CA CYS A 171 13.58 11.83 11.08
C CYS A 171 13.18 13.18 10.47
N LEU A 172 12.83 13.20 9.18
CA LEU A 172 12.31 14.39 8.49
C LEU A 172 11.03 14.91 9.16
N ASN A 173 10.11 14.02 9.50
CA ASN A 173 8.87 14.38 10.20
C ASN A 173 9.16 14.99 11.58
N LEU A 174 10.05 14.39 12.38
CA LEU A 174 10.46 14.94 13.68
C LEU A 174 11.14 16.31 13.57
N SER A 175 11.89 16.57 12.49
CA SER A 175 12.55 17.85 12.26
C SER A 175 11.56 19.03 12.13
N ILE A 176 10.33 18.77 11.69
CA ILE A 176 9.24 19.77 11.64
C ILE A 176 8.39 19.72 12.90
N LEU A 177 8.03 18.51 13.36
CA LEU A 177 7.10 18.34 14.48
C LEU A 177 7.64 18.87 15.80
N LEU A 178 8.95 18.77 16.06
CA LEU A 178 9.55 19.26 17.30
C LEU A 178 9.52 20.80 17.41
N PRO A 179 10.10 21.56 16.46
CA PRO A 179 10.12 23.02 16.56
C PRO A 179 8.74 23.66 16.38
N LEU A 180 7.83 23.04 15.61
CA LEU A 180 6.49 23.58 15.34
C LEU A 180 5.37 22.87 16.12
N SER A 181 5.69 22.17 17.21
CA SER A 181 4.70 21.44 18.03
C SER A 181 3.51 22.27 18.51
N SER A 182 3.66 23.59 18.64
CA SER A 182 2.60 24.53 19.03
C SER A 182 1.75 25.04 17.85
N ASN A 183 2.12 24.74 16.60
CA ASN A 183 1.42 25.22 15.41
C ASN A 183 0.30 24.26 15.00
N ALA A 184 -0.93 24.76 14.90
CA ALA A 184 -2.09 23.97 14.51
C ALA A 184 -2.01 23.33 13.09
N LEU A 185 -1.11 23.82 12.23
CA LEU A 185 -0.91 23.29 10.87
C LEU A 185 0.29 22.36 10.74
N VAL A 186 1.02 22.05 11.82
CA VAL A 186 2.25 21.24 11.77
C VAL A 186 2.04 19.87 11.13
N ASP A 187 0.91 19.22 11.39
CA ASP A 187 0.56 17.93 10.81
C ASP A 187 0.41 18.02 9.28
N ASN A 188 -0.16 19.11 8.78
CA ASN A 188 -0.31 19.34 7.34
C ASN A 188 1.06 19.54 6.68
N TYR A 189 1.96 20.31 7.29
CA TYR A 189 3.32 20.49 6.78
C TYR A 189 4.09 19.17 6.74
N THR A 190 3.89 18.32 7.76
CA THR A 190 4.53 17.01 7.84
C THR A 190 4.04 16.06 6.74
N ILE A 191 2.73 16.05 6.46
CA ILE A 191 2.14 15.29 5.33
C ILE A 191 2.74 15.75 4.00
N VAL A 192 2.88 17.07 3.80
CA VAL A 192 3.49 17.63 2.58
C VAL A 192 4.93 17.18 2.43
N LEU A 193 5.72 17.26 3.50
CA LEU A 193 7.11 16.85 3.48
C LEU A 193 7.25 15.36 3.14
N THR A 194 6.45 14.51 3.78
CA THR A 194 6.44 13.06 3.52
C THR A 194 6.06 12.75 2.06
N ASN A 195 5.02 13.40 1.54
CA ASN A 195 4.59 13.18 0.16
C ASN A 195 5.63 13.73 -0.83
N MET A 196 6.23 14.89 -0.55
CA MET A 196 7.28 15.46 -1.38
C MET A 196 8.52 14.56 -1.43
N TYR A 197 8.91 13.95 -0.30
CA TYR A 197 9.96 12.95 -0.26
C TYR A 197 9.67 11.78 -1.22
N TRP A 198 8.43 11.28 -1.22
CA TRP A 198 8.03 10.21 -2.14
C TRP A 198 8.02 10.65 -3.60
N VAL A 199 7.52 11.86 -3.91
CA VAL A 199 7.53 12.39 -5.29
C VAL A 199 8.97 12.54 -5.80
N LEU A 200 9.85 13.16 -5.01
CA LEU A 200 11.24 13.43 -5.40
C LEU A 200 12.05 12.14 -5.60
N THR A 201 11.80 11.12 -4.78
CA THR A 201 12.50 9.82 -4.90
C THR A 201 11.87 8.93 -5.96
N GLY A 202 10.54 8.97 -6.11
CA GLY A 202 9.77 8.12 -7.01
C GLY A 202 9.74 8.60 -8.46
N VAL A 203 9.84 9.91 -8.74
CA VAL A 203 9.74 10.43 -10.11
C VAL A 203 10.84 9.88 -11.03
N TRP A 204 12.04 9.62 -10.49
CA TRP A 204 13.17 9.08 -11.24
C TRP A 204 12.88 7.71 -11.82
N TRP A 205 12.11 6.89 -11.10
CA TRP A 205 11.67 5.61 -11.63
C TRP A 205 10.92 5.81 -12.94
N PHE A 206 9.93 6.70 -12.98
CA PHE A 206 9.11 6.93 -14.17
C PHE A 206 9.85 7.63 -15.32
N ILE A 207 10.90 8.41 -15.01
CA ILE A 207 11.73 9.06 -16.03
C ILE A 207 12.69 8.06 -16.70
N PHE A 208 13.34 7.20 -15.91
CA PHE A 208 14.38 6.28 -16.40
C PHE A 208 13.87 4.87 -16.72
N GLN A 209 12.58 4.59 -16.52
CA GLN A 209 12.02 3.28 -16.77
C GLN A 209 12.09 2.91 -18.26
N GLU A 210 12.88 1.88 -18.57
CA GLU A 210 12.91 1.30 -19.91
C GLU A 210 11.62 0.51 -20.21
N PRO A 211 11.10 0.56 -21.46
CA PRO A 211 9.95 -0.24 -21.86
C PRO A 211 10.32 -1.73 -21.83
N ARG A 212 9.77 -2.47 -20.85
CA ARG A 212 9.86 -3.94 -20.78
C ARG A 212 8.47 -4.55 -20.97
N PRO A 213 7.94 -4.52 -22.21
CA PRO A 213 6.58 -4.95 -22.48
C PRO A 213 6.40 -6.43 -22.14
N GLY A 214 5.26 -6.76 -21.53
CA GLY A 214 4.83 -8.14 -21.37
C GLY A 214 4.35 -8.74 -22.69
N PRO A 215 3.95 -10.02 -22.69
CA PRO A 215 3.38 -10.67 -23.87
C PRO A 215 2.15 -9.90 -24.38
N PRO A 216 1.86 -9.96 -25.69
CA PRO A 216 0.66 -9.33 -26.24
C PRO A 216 -0.60 -10.01 -25.70
N LEU A 217 -1.68 -9.25 -25.62
CA LEU A 217 -2.99 -9.79 -25.23
C LEU A 217 -3.44 -10.85 -26.27
N PRO A 218 -3.94 -12.02 -25.85
CA PRO A 218 -4.47 -13.02 -26.78
C PRO A 218 -5.58 -12.45 -27.68
N LYS A 219 -5.62 -12.87 -28.94
CA LYS A 219 -6.60 -12.37 -29.92
C LYS A 219 -8.03 -12.64 -29.44
N GLY A 220 -8.86 -11.60 -29.38
CA GLY A 220 -10.27 -11.70 -28.97
C GLY A 220 -10.51 -11.61 -27.46
N GLU A 221 -9.46 -11.46 -26.65
CA GLU A 221 -9.58 -11.20 -25.22
C GLU A 221 -9.61 -9.70 -24.91
N HIS A 222 -10.24 -9.32 -23.80
CA HIS A 222 -10.30 -7.95 -23.31
C HIS A 222 -9.58 -7.83 -21.98
N TYR A 223 -8.88 -6.72 -21.75
CA TYR A 223 -8.10 -6.47 -20.52
C TYR A 223 -8.92 -6.64 -19.23
N ILE A 224 -10.21 -6.29 -19.27
CA ILE A 224 -11.12 -6.32 -18.11
C ILE A 224 -11.61 -7.74 -17.80
N THR A 225 -11.71 -8.61 -18.81
CA THR A 225 -12.31 -9.96 -18.66
C THR A 225 -11.28 -11.04 -18.43
N ILE A 226 -10.02 -10.81 -18.84
CA ILE A 226 -8.99 -11.85 -18.82
C ILE A 226 -8.64 -12.31 -17.39
N GLY A 227 -8.63 -11.39 -16.41
CA GLY A 227 -8.37 -11.72 -15.01
C GLY A 227 -9.42 -12.64 -14.41
N TRP A 228 -10.69 -12.33 -14.65
CA TRP A 228 -11.81 -13.17 -14.21
C TRP A 228 -11.75 -14.57 -14.86
N LYS A 229 -11.39 -14.66 -16.14
CA LYS A 229 -11.20 -15.96 -16.83
C LYS A 229 -10.04 -16.77 -16.25
N GLN A 230 -8.91 -16.12 -15.95
CA GLN A 230 -7.74 -16.78 -15.35
C GLN A 230 -8.05 -17.31 -13.95
N ILE A 231 -8.71 -16.51 -13.10
CA ILE A 231 -9.14 -16.96 -11.78
C ILE A 231 -10.09 -18.14 -11.90
N TRP A 232 -11.08 -18.06 -12.81
CA TRP A 232 -12.01 -19.16 -13.03
C TRP A 232 -11.32 -20.45 -13.48
N ALA A 233 -10.34 -20.35 -14.39
CA ALA A 233 -9.55 -21.48 -14.83
C ALA A 233 -8.70 -22.07 -13.68
N ALA A 234 -8.06 -21.23 -12.87
CA ALA A 234 -7.29 -21.63 -11.71
C ALA A 234 -8.17 -22.34 -10.66
N CYS A 235 -9.36 -21.80 -10.37
CA CYS A 235 -10.32 -22.42 -9.45
C CYS A 235 -10.78 -23.79 -9.94
N LYS A 236 -10.95 -24.02 -11.25
CA LYS A 236 -11.29 -25.34 -11.80
C LYS A 236 -10.19 -26.38 -11.60
N GLN A 237 -8.93 -25.94 -11.55
CA GLN A 237 -7.76 -26.81 -11.38
C GLN A 237 -7.44 -27.11 -9.90
N TYR A 238 -8.27 -26.70 -8.94
CA TYR A 238 -7.96 -26.85 -7.51
C TYR A 238 -7.66 -28.28 -7.06
N LYS A 239 -8.29 -29.29 -7.69
CA LYS A 239 -8.05 -30.71 -7.38
C LYS A 239 -6.68 -31.20 -7.85
N GLN A 240 -6.08 -30.56 -8.85
CA GLN A 240 -4.78 -30.94 -9.40
C GLN A 240 -3.62 -30.30 -8.62
N LEU A 241 -3.88 -29.22 -7.87
CA LEU A 241 -2.87 -28.43 -7.17
C LEU A 241 -3.23 -28.21 -5.67
N PRO A 242 -3.47 -29.28 -4.89
CA PRO A 242 -3.96 -29.15 -3.51
C PRO A 242 -2.99 -28.35 -2.61
N TYR A 243 -1.68 -28.56 -2.76
CA TYR A 243 -0.67 -27.85 -1.98
C TYR A 243 -0.64 -26.35 -2.27
N THR A 244 -0.85 -25.94 -3.53
CA THR A 244 -0.94 -24.52 -3.90
C THR A 244 -2.14 -23.86 -3.26
N PHE A 245 -3.31 -24.50 -3.26
CA PHE A 245 -4.51 -23.94 -2.63
C PHE A 245 -4.41 -23.87 -1.11
N ILE A 246 -3.81 -24.88 -0.47
CA ILE A 246 -3.53 -24.86 0.97
C ILE A 246 -2.56 -23.71 1.30
N TYR A 247 -1.49 -23.55 0.51
CA TYR A 247 -0.56 -22.45 0.67
C TYR A 247 -1.24 -21.08 0.51
N LEU A 248 -2.06 -20.89 -0.52
CA LEU A 248 -2.79 -19.64 -0.75
C LEU A 248 -3.76 -19.32 0.40
N PHE A 249 -4.47 -20.33 0.91
CA PHE A 249 -5.38 -20.16 2.03
C PHE A 249 -4.63 -19.83 3.35
N ALA A 250 -3.53 -20.54 3.62
CA ALA A 250 -2.69 -20.25 4.78
C ALA A 250 -2.07 -18.85 4.70
N PHE A 251 -1.59 -18.46 3.52
CA PHE A 251 -1.05 -17.13 3.27
C PHE A 251 -2.12 -16.05 3.42
N PHE A 252 -3.35 -16.31 2.95
CA PHE A 252 -4.49 -15.41 3.17
C PHE A 252 -4.76 -15.18 4.66
N LEU A 253 -4.83 -16.25 5.47
CA LEU A 253 -5.02 -16.14 6.91
C LEU A 253 -3.88 -15.38 7.60
N LEU A 254 -2.63 -15.66 7.19
CA LEU A 254 -1.46 -14.96 7.72
C LEU A 254 -1.49 -13.47 7.38
N ALA A 255 -1.78 -13.12 6.12
CA ALA A 255 -1.85 -11.74 5.66
C ALA A 255 -2.99 -10.97 6.34
N ASP A 256 -4.17 -11.59 6.50
CA ASP A 256 -5.30 -11.00 7.23
C ASP A 256 -4.95 -10.75 8.70
N GLY A 257 -4.32 -11.75 9.36
CA GLY A 257 -3.87 -11.63 10.74
C GLY A 257 -2.85 -10.51 10.95
N LEU A 258 -1.83 -10.42 10.09
CA LEU A 258 -0.80 -9.37 10.17
C LEU A 258 -1.38 -7.97 9.94
N ASN A 259 -2.18 -7.78 8.89
CA ASN A 259 -2.77 -6.47 8.56
C ASN A 259 -3.76 -6.00 9.63
N THR A 260 -4.61 -6.91 10.12
CA THR A 260 -5.57 -6.60 11.19
C THR A 260 -4.85 -6.26 12.48
N THR A 261 -3.82 -7.04 12.86
CA THR A 261 -3.01 -6.75 14.06
C THR A 261 -2.33 -5.40 13.96
N GLY A 262 -1.70 -5.07 12.82
CA GLY A 262 -1.08 -3.76 12.60
C GLY A 262 -2.09 -2.61 12.74
N THR A 263 -3.28 -2.77 12.13
CA THR A 263 -4.37 -1.79 12.26
C THR A 263 -4.81 -1.61 13.71
N LEU A 264 -4.97 -2.71 14.46
CA LEU A 264 -5.35 -2.68 15.88
C LEU A 264 -4.28 -2.00 16.73
N VAL A 265 -2.99 -2.28 16.50
CA VAL A 265 -1.89 -1.60 17.19
C VAL A 265 -1.97 -0.09 16.95
N SER A 266 -2.13 0.35 15.69
CA SER A 266 -2.27 1.77 15.37
C SER A 266 -3.50 2.40 16.02
N ILE A 267 -4.63 1.70 16.07
CA ILE A 267 -5.84 2.18 16.76
C ILE A 267 -5.58 2.36 18.25
N CYS A 268 -5.03 1.34 18.92
CA CYS A 268 -4.73 1.37 20.35
C CYS A 268 -3.71 2.47 20.70
N GLN A 269 -2.69 2.68 19.86
CA GLN A 269 -1.75 3.78 20.00
C GLN A 269 -2.46 5.13 19.89
N ASN A 270 -3.30 5.31 18.87
CA ASN A 270 -4.03 6.56 18.67
C ASN A 270 -5.02 6.87 19.81
N ASP A 271 -5.73 5.86 20.34
CA ASP A 271 -6.62 6.01 21.49
C ASP A 271 -5.84 6.44 22.74
N LYS A 272 -4.67 5.84 22.98
CA LYS A 272 -3.82 6.15 24.15
C LYS A 272 -3.19 7.54 24.08
N PHE A 273 -2.85 8.00 22.87
CA PHE A 273 -2.11 9.24 22.63
C PHE A 273 -2.97 10.34 21.99
N SER A 274 -4.30 10.20 22.02
CA SER A 274 -5.25 11.18 21.49
C SER A 274 -4.92 11.64 20.06
N PHE A 275 -4.52 10.72 19.20
CA PHE A 275 -4.15 10.96 17.79
C PHE A 275 -2.94 11.92 17.60
N SER A 276 -2.07 12.06 18.61
CA SER A 276 -0.87 12.89 18.51
C SER A 276 0.10 12.38 17.43
N PHE A 277 0.27 13.19 16.38
CA PHE A 277 1.17 12.88 15.27
C PHE A 277 2.64 12.73 15.73
N LEU A 278 3.06 13.56 16.70
CA LEU A 278 4.41 13.52 17.28
C LEU A 278 4.67 12.22 18.04
N GLN A 279 3.75 11.79 18.91
CA GLN A 279 3.94 10.54 19.69
C GLN A 279 3.88 9.30 18.80
N ASN A 280 3.01 9.29 17.79
CA ASN A 280 3.01 8.23 16.78
C ASN A 280 4.33 8.15 16.02
N THR A 281 4.93 9.30 15.66
CA THR A 281 6.22 9.34 14.98
C THR A 281 7.35 8.79 15.87
N TYR A 282 7.33 9.09 17.18
CA TYR A 282 8.29 8.52 18.14
C TYR A 282 8.16 7.00 18.26
N LEU A 283 6.93 6.49 18.40
CA LEU A 283 6.69 5.05 18.50
C LEU A 283 7.13 4.33 17.23
N GLY A 284 6.84 4.92 16.07
CA GLY A 284 7.27 4.39 14.77
C GLY A 284 8.79 4.28 14.62
N LEU A 285 9.57 5.13 15.30
CA LEU A 285 11.04 5.08 15.29
C LEU A 285 11.61 4.03 16.28
N SER A 286 10.82 3.64 17.28
CA SER A 286 11.22 2.65 18.29
C SER A 286 10.88 1.20 17.93
N GLN A 287 10.05 1.01 16.90
CA GLN A 287 9.61 -0.29 16.37
C GLN A 287 10.55 -0.77 15.27
#